data_AF-A0RTV6-F1
#
_entry.id   AF-A0RTV6-F1
#
_cell.length_a   1.000
_cell.length_b   1.000
_cell.length_c   1.000
_cell.angle_alpha   90.00
_cell.angle_beta   90.00
_cell.angle_gamma   90.00
#
_symmetry.space_group_name_H-M   'P 1'
#
loop_
_entity.id
_entity.type
_entity.pdbx_description
1 polymer ?
#
loop_
_entity_poly.entity_id
_entity_poly.type
_entity_poly.pdbx_seq_one_letter_code
_entity_poly.pdbx_strand_id
1 'polypeptide(L)'
;MGISQQAASQHLRELEDEGLITRNAEGKGISVMVTDKGRHELLRVYNILHDSLHSRPDHVEITGTLVSGMNEGAYYMSREGYTGQFQERLGYVPFPGTLNVDTDRKHGPEIARLDGMNGTIIDGFTDGKRSYGWVKCFAGTLNGTIPCHLIRLERTHHGSSTVELISKLDIRKETGLDDGGKITIRIPLEQED
;
A
#
# COMPACT_ATOMS: atom_id res chain seq x y z
N MET A 1 -2.69 31.65 8.27
CA MET A 1 -4.03 31.24 8.76
C MET A 1 -4.98 32.42 8.99
N GLY A 2 -4.53 33.69 9.06
CA GLY A 2 -5.45 34.83 9.26
C GLY A 2 -6.15 34.85 10.63
N ILE A 3 -5.62 34.11 11.61
CA ILE A 3 -6.13 33.99 12.98
C ILE A 3 -5.08 34.46 13.99
N SER A 4 -5.50 34.66 15.24
CA SER A 4 -4.60 35.03 16.35
C SER A 4 -3.62 33.90 16.70
N GLN A 5 -2.49 34.26 17.32
CA GLN A 5 -1.49 33.29 17.78
C GLN A 5 -2.06 32.32 18.82
N GLN A 6 -2.97 32.78 19.67
CA GLN A 6 -3.69 31.94 20.65
C GLN A 6 -4.61 30.93 19.95
N ALA A 7 -5.37 31.36 18.94
CA ALA A 7 -6.24 30.48 18.17
C ALA A 7 -5.43 29.42 17.39
N ALA A 8 -4.30 29.82 16.79
CA ALA A 8 -3.40 28.87 16.13
C ALA A 8 -2.82 27.84 17.11
N SER A 9 -2.42 28.29 18.31
CA SER A 9 -1.90 27.40 19.36
C SER A 9 -2.97 26.44 19.89
N GLN A 10 -4.23 26.87 19.95
CA GLN A 10 -5.37 26.03 20.30
C GLN A 10 -5.60 24.95 19.22
N HIS A 11 -5.63 25.33 17.95
CA HIS A 11 -5.84 24.39 16.86
C HIS A 11 -4.72 23.34 16.76
N LEU A 12 -3.46 23.75 16.98
CA LEU A 12 -2.34 22.81 17.06
C LEU A 12 -2.44 21.84 18.24
N ARG A 13 -3.08 22.22 19.36
CA ARG A 13 -3.35 21.28 20.46
C ARG A 13 -4.42 20.28 20.06
N GLU A 14 -5.51 20.73 19.44
CA GLU A 14 -6.58 19.86 18.96
C GLU A 14 -6.06 18.81 17.96
N LEU A 15 -5.26 19.23 16.98
CA LEU A 15 -4.64 18.31 16.01
C LEU A 15 -3.66 17.32 16.66
N GLU A 16 -2.95 17.71 17.73
CA GLU A 16 -2.07 16.82 18.48
C GLU A 16 -2.88 15.83 19.34
N ASP A 17 -3.93 16.30 20.02
CA ASP A 17 -4.85 15.49 20.82
C ASP A 17 -5.57 14.43 19.96
N GLU A 18 -5.89 14.76 18.70
CA GLU A 18 -6.44 13.83 17.72
C GLU A 18 -5.37 12.91 17.08
N GLY A 19 -4.08 13.13 17.37
CA GLY A 19 -2.96 12.35 16.85
C GLY A 19 -2.63 12.61 15.37
N LEU A 20 -3.07 13.73 14.80
CA LEU A 20 -2.83 14.11 13.40
C LEU A 20 -1.47 14.80 13.20
N ILE A 21 -0.93 15.41 14.26
CA ILE A 21 0.42 15.99 14.28
C ILE A 21 1.16 15.60 15.56
N THR A 22 2.48 15.74 15.55
CA THR A 22 3.31 15.82 16.76
C THR A 22 3.95 17.20 16.86
N ARG A 23 4.11 17.69 18.09
CA ARG A 23 4.80 18.95 18.36
C ARG A 23 6.03 18.70 19.23
N ASN A 24 7.18 19.17 18.77
CA ASN A 24 8.43 19.10 19.52
C ASN A 24 8.91 20.52 19.79
N ALA A 25 9.09 20.86 21.07
CA ALA A 25 9.71 22.11 21.47
C ALA A 25 11.23 21.99 21.29
N GLU A 26 11.77 22.61 20.24
CA GLU A 26 13.21 22.67 19.99
C GLU A 26 13.70 24.12 20.07
N GLY A 27 14.54 24.39 21.07
CA GLY A 27 15.11 25.71 21.31
C GLY A 27 14.04 26.78 21.57
N LYS A 28 13.98 27.79 20.71
CA LYS A 28 13.03 28.92 20.81
C LYS A 28 11.74 28.73 20.01
N GLY A 29 11.54 27.57 19.37
CA GLY A 29 10.41 27.31 18.48
C GLY A 29 9.69 26.01 18.78
N ILE A 30 8.57 25.81 18.09
CA ILE A 30 7.84 24.54 18.06
C ILE A 30 7.96 23.99 16.65
N SER A 31 8.55 22.80 16.52
CA SER A 31 8.51 21.99 15.31
C SER A 31 7.19 21.22 15.29
N VAL A 32 6.49 21.26 14.16
CA VAL A 32 5.23 20.53 13.95
C VAL A 32 5.42 19.54 12.81
N MET A 33 5.14 18.27 13.06
CA MET A 33 5.26 17.21 12.06
C MET A 33 3.90 16.52 11.88
N VAL A 34 3.48 16.34 10.63
CA VAL A 34 2.26 15.56 10.34
C VAL A 34 2.55 14.08 10.59
N THR A 35 1.68 13.42 11.34
CA THR A 35 1.77 11.97 11.60
C THR A 35 1.32 11.17 10.38
N ASP A 36 1.49 9.84 10.40
CA ASP A 36 0.91 8.97 9.37
C ASP A 36 -0.62 9.04 9.37
N LYS A 37 -1.24 9.15 10.55
CA LYS A 37 -2.70 9.39 10.68
C LYS A 37 -3.10 10.71 10.03
N GLY A 38 -2.35 11.80 10.29
CA GLY A 38 -2.60 13.10 9.67
C GLY A 38 -2.43 13.07 8.15
N ARG A 39 -1.41 12.37 7.64
CA ARG A 39 -1.23 12.14 6.20
C ARG A 39 -2.40 11.38 5.59
N HIS A 40 -2.89 10.35 6.27
CA HIS A 40 -4.04 9.56 5.81
C HIS A 40 -5.31 10.41 5.69
N GLU A 41 -5.60 11.28 6.68
CA GLU A 41 -6.74 12.20 6.60
C GLU A 41 -6.60 13.22 5.46
N LEU A 42 -5.38 13.75 5.24
CA LEU A 42 -5.14 14.64 4.09
C LEU A 42 -5.39 13.93 2.76
N LEU A 43 -4.93 12.69 2.62
CA LEU A 43 -5.16 11.86 1.43
C LEU A 43 -6.64 11.55 1.23
N ARG A 44 -7.38 11.29 2.31
CA ARG A 44 -8.84 11.12 2.27
C ARG A 44 -9.54 12.35 1.70
N VAL A 45 -9.24 13.55 2.21
CA VAL A 45 -9.81 14.79 1.71
C VAL A 45 -9.43 15.04 0.25
N TYR A 46 -8.16 14.82 -0.10
CA TYR A 46 -7.68 14.92 -1.48
C TYR A 46 -8.47 14.00 -2.42
N ASN A 47 -8.66 12.73 -2.06
CA ASN A 47 -9.40 11.78 -2.88
C ASN A 47 -10.87 12.17 -3.07
N ILE A 48 -11.54 12.66 -2.02
CA ILE A 48 -12.93 13.16 -2.12
C ILE A 48 -13.02 14.32 -3.12
N LEU A 49 -12.11 15.29 -3.02
CA LEU A 49 -12.07 16.44 -3.93
C LEU A 49 -11.72 16.01 -5.35
N HIS A 50 -10.71 15.15 -5.51
CA HIS A 50 -10.28 14.65 -6.81
C HIS A 50 -11.43 13.94 -7.53
N ASP A 51 -12.13 13.03 -6.84
CA ASP A 51 -13.25 12.26 -7.39
C ASP A 51 -14.51 13.08 -7.64
N SER A 52 -14.64 14.24 -6.97
CA SER A 52 -15.76 15.17 -7.19
C SER A 52 -15.51 16.12 -8.36
N LEU A 53 -14.25 16.42 -8.65
CA LEU A 53 -13.85 17.37 -9.68
C LEU A 53 -13.49 16.72 -11.01
N HIS A 54 -13.10 15.44 -10.99
CA HIS A 54 -12.74 14.68 -12.19
C HIS A 54 -13.70 13.51 -12.37
N SER A 55 -13.83 13.02 -13.61
CA SER A 55 -14.48 11.73 -13.87
C SER A 55 -13.80 10.67 -13.02
N ARG A 56 -14.59 9.93 -12.22
CA ARG A 56 -14.06 8.83 -11.39
C ARG A 56 -13.30 7.87 -12.30
N PRO A 57 -11.99 7.70 -12.09
CA PRO A 57 -11.26 6.69 -12.84
C PRO A 57 -11.88 5.32 -12.51
N ASP A 58 -11.98 4.46 -13.52
CA ASP A 58 -12.44 3.07 -13.37
C ASP A 58 -11.34 2.18 -12.78
N HIS A 59 -10.09 2.65 -12.78
CA HIS A 59 -8.94 1.93 -12.22
C HIS A 59 -7.85 2.88 -11.70
N VAL A 60 -7.02 2.35 -10.80
CA VAL A 60 -5.70 2.90 -10.45
C VAL A 60 -4.66 2.30 -11.39
N GLU A 61 -3.79 3.13 -11.96
CA GLU A 61 -2.64 2.71 -12.75
C GLU A 61 -1.34 3.04 -12.02
N ILE A 62 -0.52 2.03 -11.75
CA ILE A 62 0.80 2.18 -11.11
C ILE A 62 1.87 1.75 -12.10
N THR A 63 2.86 2.61 -12.32
CA THR A 63 4.03 2.29 -13.17
C THR A 63 5.31 2.27 -12.34
N GLY A 64 6.25 1.43 -12.74
CA GLY A 64 7.51 1.30 -12.03
C GLY A 64 8.51 0.39 -12.72
N THR A 65 9.58 0.09 -11.99
CA THR A 65 10.62 -0.85 -12.43
C THR A 65 10.77 -2.00 -11.46
N LEU A 66 11.01 -3.20 -11.99
CA LEU A 66 11.32 -4.36 -11.16
C LEU A 66 12.61 -4.15 -10.39
N VAL A 67 12.61 -4.58 -9.13
CA VAL A 67 13.78 -4.57 -8.27
C VAL A 67 13.86 -5.89 -7.50
N SER A 68 15.08 -6.36 -7.23
CA SER A 68 15.28 -7.51 -6.35
C SER A 68 15.20 -7.09 -4.88
N GLY A 69 14.49 -7.88 -4.08
CA GLY A 69 14.50 -7.78 -2.61
C GLY A 69 15.51 -8.74 -1.97
N MET A 70 15.37 -8.95 -0.65
CA MET A 70 16.18 -9.92 0.10
C MET A 70 15.65 -11.37 0.00
N ASN A 71 14.77 -11.66 -0.98
CA ASN A 71 14.11 -12.96 -1.18
C ASN A 71 13.30 -13.48 0.03
N GLU A 72 12.91 -12.61 0.96
CA GLU A 72 12.09 -12.98 2.11
C GLU A 72 10.64 -13.30 1.74
N GLY A 73 10.11 -12.70 0.65
CA GLY A 73 8.75 -12.96 0.17
C GLY A 73 8.46 -14.44 -0.05
N ALA A 74 9.43 -15.20 -0.55
CA ALA A 74 9.30 -16.66 -0.73
C ALA A 74 9.09 -17.40 0.60
N TYR A 75 9.78 -16.96 1.66
CA TYR A 75 9.62 -17.54 2.99
C TYR A 75 8.21 -17.28 3.54
N TYR A 76 7.67 -16.07 3.37
CA TYR A 76 6.33 -15.72 3.87
C TYR A 76 5.22 -16.34 3.03
N MET A 77 5.28 -16.23 1.70
CA MET A 77 4.23 -16.74 0.80
C MET A 77 4.09 -18.27 0.82
N SER A 78 5.08 -18.99 1.35
CA SER A 78 5.05 -20.46 1.51
C SER A 78 4.50 -20.96 2.85
N ARG A 79 4.10 -20.08 3.78
CA ARG A 79 3.55 -20.52 5.08
C ARG A 79 2.16 -21.11 4.92
N GLU A 80 1.92 -22.28 5.53
CA GLU A 80 0.61 -22.95 5.53
C GLU A 80 -0.53 -22.05 6.02
N GLY A 81 -0.25 -21.19 7.02
CA GLY A 81 -1.22 -20.22 7.52
C GLY A 81 -1.69 -19.20 6.48
N TYR A 82 -0.91 -18.92 5.44
CA TYR A 82 -1.31 -18.09 4.31
C TYR A 82 -1.82 -18.90 3.12
N THR A 83 -1.13 -19.98 2.72
CA THR A 83 -1.43 -20.68 1.47
C THR A 83 -2.85 -21.23 1.41
N GLY A 84 -3.38 -21.75 2.53
CA GLY A 84 -4.77 -22.19 2.62
C GLY A 84 -5.76 -21.05 2.38
N GLN A 85 -5.52 -19.89 3.02
CA GLN A 85 -6.36 -18.71 2.86
C GLN A 85 -6.26 -18.10 1.46
N PHE A 86 -5.09 -18.12 0.83
CA PHE A 86 -4.96 -17.68 -0.57
C PHE A 86 -5.79 -18.57 -1.50
N GLN A 87 -5.72 -19.90 -1.33
CA GLN A 87 -6.51 -20.82 -2.14
C GLN A 87 -8.01 -20.62 -1.93
N GLU A 88 -8.45 -20.40 -0.69
CA GLU A 88 -9.85 -20.18 -0.33
C GLU A 88 -10.37 -18.82 -0.85
N ARG A 89 -9.63 -17.73 -0.60
CA ARG A 89 -10.10 -16.36 -0.79
C ARG A 89 -9.72 -15.74 -2.14
N LEU A 90 -8.61 -16.19 -2.75
CA LEU A 90 -8.17 -15.73 -4.08
C LEU A 90 -8.37 -16.79 -5.17
N GLY A 91 -8.71 -18.03 -4.81
CA GLY A 91 -8.88 -19.12 -5.77
C GLY A 91 -7.56 -19.75 -6.27
N TYR A 92 -6.41 -19.34 -5.75
CA TYR A 92 -5.11 -19.94 -6.09
C TYR A 92 -4.08 -19.78 -4.98
N VAL A 93 -3.07 -20.65 -4.97
CA VAL A 93 -1.85 -20.46 -4.17
C VAL A 93 -0.81 -19.71 -5.02
N PRO A 94 -0.30 -18.55 -4.57
CA PRO A 94 0.72 -17.82 -5.30
C PRO A 94 2.00 -18.61 -5.51
N PHE A 95 2.75 -18.26 -6.56
CA PHE A 95 4.15 -18.62 -6.66
C PHE A 95 4.89 -18.16 -5.38
N PRO A 96 5.77 -18.99 -4.79
CA PRO A 96 6.46 -18.64 -3.55
C PRO A 96 7.50 -17.52 -3.79
N GLY A 97 7.03 -16.28 -3.74
CA GLY A 97 7.80 -15.07 -3.94
C GLY A 97 6.88 -13.86 -4.11
N THR A 98 7.46 -12.66 -4.00
CA THR A 98 6.78 -11.41 -4.32
C THR A 98 7.57 -10.68 -5.41
N LEU A 99 6.86 -10.04 -6.33
CA LEU A 99 7.46 -9.19 -7.35
C LEU A 99 7.51 -7.76 -6.83
N ASN A 100 8.71 -7.28 -6.54
CA ASN A 100 8.90 -5.93 -6.00
C ASN A 100 9.01 -4.93 -7.15
N VAL A 101 8.24 -3.85 -7.05
CA VAL A 101 8.17 -2.79 -8.04
C VAL A 101 8.50 -1.47 -7.35
N ASP A 102 9.58 -0.82 -7.77
CA ASP A 102 9.87 0.55 -7.36
C ASP A 102 9.06 1.52 -8.22
N THR A 103 8.21 2.29 -7.57
CA THR A 103 7.33 3.28 -8.19
C THR A 103 7.96 4.67 -8.24
N ASP A 104 9.21 4.84 -7.79
CA ASP A 104 9.96 6.11 -7.77
C ASP A 104 9.15 7.24 -7.09
N ARG A 105 8.37 6.88 -6.06
CA ARG A 105 7.45 7.78 -5.30
C ARG A 105 6.37 8.47 -6.13
N LYS A 106 6.23 8.16 -7.42
CA LYS A 106 5.27 8.82 -8.33
C LYS A 106 3.81 8.49 -8.02
N HIS A 107 3.59 7.30 -7.47
CA HIS A 107 2.26 6.70 -7.30
C HIS A 107 1.78 6.70 -5.85
N GLY A 108 2.31 7.60 -5.01
CA GLY A 108 1.95 7.69 -3.59
C GLY A 108 0.43 7.87 -3.35
N PRO A 109 -0.23 8.84 -4.01
CA PRO A 109 -1.67 9.04 -3.89
C PRO A 109 -2.50 7.83 -4.33
N GLU A 110 -2.12 7.18 -5.43
CA GLU A 110 -2.73 5.98 -5.98
C GLU A 110 -2.63 4.81 -5.00
N ILE A 111 -1.44 4.58 -4.46
CA ILE A 111 -1.17 3.54 -3.46
C ILE A 111 -1.96 3.80 -2.17
N ALA A 112 -2.05 5.06 -1.74
CA ALA A 112 -2.86 5.44 -0.58
C ALA A 112 -4.37 5.29 -0.81
N ARG A 113 -4.84 5.53 -2.05
CA ARG A 113 -6.23 5.29 -2.43
C ARG A 113 -6.59 3.82 -2.25
N LEU A 114 -5.69 2.90 -2.63
CA LEU A 114 -5.89 1.46 -2.40
C LEU A 114 -6.04 1.12 -0.91
N ASP A 115 -5.30 1.77 -0.02
CA ASP A 115 -5.41 1.51 1.43
C ASP A 115 -6.83 1.70 1.96
N GLY A 116 -7.54 2.71 1.43
CA GLY A 116 -8.93 3.01 1.77
C GLY A 116 -9.97 2.14 1.05
N MET A 117 -9.61 1.38 0.03
CA MET A 117 -10.53 0.51 -0.71
C MET A 117 -10.75 -0.82 0.00
N ASN A 118 -11.86 -1.48 -0.27
CA ASN A 118 -12.00 -2.89 0.07
C ASN A 118 -11.01 -3.73 -0.77
N GLY A 119 -10.49 -4.78 -0.15
CA GLY A 119 -9.62 -5.75 -0.81
C GLY A 119 -9.71 -7.06 -0.05
N THR A 120 -9.32 -8.16 -0.69
CA THR A 120 -9.38 -9.47 -0.04
C THR A 120 -8.34 -9.54 1.07
N ILE A 121 -8.81 -9.66 2.30
CA ILE A 121 -7.94 -9.82 3.47
C ILE A 121 -7.55 -11.28 3.60
N ILE A 122 -6.27 -11.52 3.88
CA ILE A 122 -5.71 -12.77 4.37
C ILE A 122 -5.30 -12.52 5.82
N ASP A 123 -5.88 -13.28 6.73
CA ASP A 123 -5.72 -13.02 8.15
C ASP A 123 -4.31 -13.36 8.62
N GLY A 124 -3.83 -12.55 9.57
CA GLY A 124 -2.63 -12.89 10.32
C GLY A 124 -2.84 -14.13 11.18
N PHE A 125 -1.75 -14.82 11.51
CA PHE A 125 -1.78 -16.04 12.30
C PHE A 125 -0.52 -16.17 13.17
N THR A 126 -0.47 -17.19 14.01
CA THR A 126 0.74 -17.57 14.76
C THR A 126 1.02 -19.05 14.59
N ASP A 127 2.31 -19.41 14.52
CA ASP A 127 2.78 -20.80 14.46
C ASP A 127 3.37 -21.28 15.80
N GLY A 128 3.10 -20.54 16.89
CA GLY A 128 3.67 -20.77 18.22
C GLY A 128 5.11 -20.28 18.41
N LYS A 129 5.84 -19.94 17.33
CA LYS A 129 7.18 -19.35 17.39
C LYS A 129 7.16 -17.85 17.10
N ARG A 130 6.28 -17.43 16.20
CA ARG A 130 6.10 -16.03 15.83
C ARG A 130 4.68 -15.71 15.42
N SER A 131 4.40 -14.42 15.31
CA SER A 131 3.16 -13.89 14.74
C SER A 131 3.42 -13.37 13.33
N TYR A 132 2.46 -13.59 12.46
CA TYR A 132 2.42 -13.17 11.08
C TYR A 132 1.25 -12.20 10.92
N GLY A 133 1.49 -11.06 10.25
CA GLY A 133 0.47 -10.02 10.09
C GLY A 133 -0.53 -10.36 8.99
N TRP A 134 -1.60 -9.58 8.87
CA TRP A 134 -2.53 -9.73 7.76
C TRP A 134 -1.92 -9.22 6.44
N VAL A 135 -2.49 -9.70 5.32
CA VAL A 135 -2.18 -9.23 3.96
C VAL A 135 -3.47 -8.79 3.30
N LYS A 136 -3.49 -7.61 2.66
CA LYS A 136 -4.62 -7.11 1.88
C LYS A 136 -4.28 -7.17 0.40
N CYS A 137 -5.09 -7.90 -0.36
CA CYS A 137 -4.84 -8.20 -1.77
C CYS A 137 -5.82 -7.41 -2.65
N PHE A 138 -5.28 -6.74 -3.67
CA PHE A 138 -6.06 -6.02 -4.68
C PHE A 138 -5.86 -6.67 -6.04
N ALA A 139 -6.93 -7.26 -6.59
CA ALA A 139 -6.91 -7.86 -7.91
C ALA A 139 -6.54 -6.82 -8.97
N GLY A 140 -5.67 -7.20 -9.89
CA GLY A 140 -5.23 -6.32 -10.96
C GLY A 140 -4.55 -7.08 -12.09
N THR A 141 -4.06 -6.31 -13.04
CA THR A 141 -3.44 -6.85 -14.25
C THR A 141 -2.09 -6.18 -14.49
N LEU A 142 -1.04 -6.99 -14.58
CA LEU A 142 0.31 -6.56 -14.95
C LEU A 142 0.43 -6.53 -16.49
N ASN A 143 0.91 -5.39 -17.00
CA ASN A 143 1.09 -5.09 -18.43
C ASN A 143 -0.15 -5.40 -19.29
N GLY A 144 -1.35 -5.29 -18.70
CA GLY A 144 -2.62 -5.53 -19.39
C GLY A 144 -2.92 -7.00 -19.71
N THR A 145 -2.05 -7.95 -19.35
CA THR A 145 -2.19 -9.35 -19.75
C THR A 145 -2.09 -10.36 -18.61
N ILE A 146 -1.29 -10.10 -17.57
CA ILE A 146 -1.01 -11.08 -16.52
C ILE A 146 -1.87 -10.77 -15.28
N PRO A 147 -2.81 -11.65 -14.88
CA PRO A 147 -3.53 -11.48 -13.63
C PRO A 147 -2.57 -11.57 -12.43
N CYS A 148 -2.70 -10.61 -11.52
CA CYS A 148 -1.93 -10.54 -10.29
C CYS A 148 -2.75 -9.90 -9.17
N HIS A 149 -2.22 -9.94 -7.96
CA HIS A 149 -2.71 -9.11 -6.86
C HIS A 149 -1.59 -8.20 -6.38
N LEU A 150 -1.87 -6.90 -6.24
CA LEU A 150 -1.03 -6.02 -5.43
C LEU A 150 -1.33 -6.29 -3.97
N ILE A 151 -0.29 -6.47 -3.16
CA ILE A 151 -0.45 -6.74 -1.73
C ILE A 151 0.00 -5.56 -0.87
N ARG A 152 -0.77 -5.32 0.18
CA ARG A 152 -0.40 -4.44 1.29
C ARG A 152 -0.27 -5.29 2.55
N LEU A 153 0.84 -5.11 3.24
CA LEU A 153 1.21 -5.87 4.42
C LEU A 153 0.91 -5.04 5.67
N GLU A 154 0.43 -5.68 6.74
CA GLU A 154 0.29 -5.02 8.05
C GLU A 154 1.62 -4.42 8.54
N ARG A 155 2.71 -5.15 8.29
CA ARG A 155 4.06 -4.78 8.69
C ARG A 155 4.94 -4.83 7.45
N THR A 156 5.58 -3.72 7.11
CA THR A 156 6.56 -3.62 6.03
C THR A 156 7.86 -3.03 6.55
N HIS A 157 8.99 -3.46 5.96
CA HIS A 157 10.31 -2.86 6.16
C HIS A 157 10.74 -2.02 4.95
N HIS A 158 9.92 -1.97 3.90
CA HIS A 158 10.21 -1.24 2.68
C HIS A 158 9.74 0.21 2.77
N GLY A 159 10.50 1.11 2.15
CA GLY A 159 10.11 2.51 2.02
C GLY A 159 8.81 2.64 1.21
N SER A 160 8.11 3.77 1.38
CA SER A 160 6.79 4.05 0.80
C SER A 160 6.71 4.05 -0.74
N SER A 161 7.78 3.69 -1.47
CA SER A 161 7.85 3.67 -2.93
C SER A 161 7.90 2.26 -3.54
N THR A 162 7.95 1.21 -2.73
CA THR A 162 7.93 -0.17 -3.24
C THR A 162 6.55 -0.79 -3.01
N VAL A 163 5.97 -1.33 -4.08
CA VAL A 163 4.78 -2.20 -3.99
C VAL A 163 5.19 -3.63 -4.31
N GLU A 164 4.44 -4.58 -3.74
CA GLU A 164 4.67 -6.00 -3.95
C GLU A 164 3.47 -6.60 -4.69
N LEU A 165 3.75 -7.46 -5.67
CA LEU A 165 2.73 -8.24 -6.36
C LEU A 165 2.90 -9.73 -6.07
N ILE A 166 1.77 -10.43 -6.04
CA ILE A 166 1.70 -11.89 -6.08
C ILE A 166 0.92 -12.34 -7.30
N SER A 167 1.28 -13.50 -7.85
CA SER A 167 0.54 -14.15 -8.92
C SER A 167 0.67 -15.67 -8.77
N LYS A 168 -0.20 -16.41 -9.44
CA LYS A 168 -0.05 -17.86 -9.59
C LYS A 168 1.23 -18.22 -10.35
N LEU A 169 1.71 -17.31 -11.18
CA LEU A 169 2.86 -17.48 -12.06
C LEU A 169 4.13 -16.85 -11.48
N ASP A 170 5.29 -17.39 -11.85
CA ASP A 170 6.58 -16.71 -11.70
C ASP A 170 6.69 -15.63 -12.80
N ILE A 171 6.35 -14.39 -12.46
CA ILE A 171 6.25 -13.30 -13.43
C ILE A 171 7.60 -13.04 -14.13
N ARG A 172 8.73 -13.17 -13.44
CA ARG A 172 10.05 -12.96 -14.07
C ARG A 172 10.31 -14.02 -15.14
N LYS A 173 10.01 -15.28 -14.82
CA LYS A 173 10.15 -16.39 -15.77
C LYS A 173 9.20 -16.24 -16.96
N GLU A 174 7.94 -15.88 -16.72
CA GLU A 174 6.92 -15.75 -17.78
C GLU A 174 7.17 -14.56 -18.71
N THR A 175 7.72 -13.45 -18.20
CA THR A 175 7.93 -12.23 -18.99
C THR A 175 9.35 -12.07 -19.51
N GLY A 176 10.32 -12.77 -18.92
CA GLY A 176 11.75 -12.55 -19.15
C GLY A 176 12.26 -11.20 -18.63
N LEU A 177 11.47 -10.50 -17.80
CA LEU A 177 11.86 -9.22 -17.22
C LEU A 177 12.77 -9.41 -16.01
N ASP A 178 13.88 -8.69 -16.02
CA ASP A 178 14.83 -8.59 -14.92
C ASP A 178 14.74 -7.22 -14.22
N ASP A 179 15.64 -6.97 -13.27
CA ASP A 179 15.72 -5.69 -12.57
C ASP A 179 15.89 -4.52 -13.56
N GLY A 180 15.17 -3.42 -13.28
CA GLY A 180 15.03 -2.29 -14.20
C GLY A 180 13.97 -2.49 -15.29
N GLY A 181 13.40 -3.69 -15.43
CA GLY A 181 12.28 -3.96 -16.33
C GLY A 181 11.08 -3.10 -15.99
N LYS A 182 10.55 -2.36 -16.98
CA LYS A 182 9.40 -1.47 -16.79
C LYS A 182 8.11 -2.27 -16.80
N ILE A 183 7.22 -1.97 -15.86
CA ILE A 183 5.90 -2.59 -15.77
C ILE A 183 4.83 -1.55 -15.44
N THR A 184 3.60 -1.88 -15.83
CA THR A 184 2.37 -1.16 -15.48
C THR A 184 1.41 -2.12 -14.79
N ILE A 185 0.82 -1.72 -13.68
CA ILE A 185 -0.20 -2.46 -12.94
C ILE A 185 -1.49 -1.67 -13.01
N ARG A 186 -2.59 -2.30 -13.39
CA ARG A 186 -3.94 -1.71 -13.31
C ARG A 186 -4.77 -2.44 -12.26
N ILE A 187 -5.36 -1.68 -11.34
CA ILE A 187 -6.25 -2.19 -10.28
C ILE A 187 -7.61 -1.52 -10.46
N PRO A 188 -8.67 -2.25 -10.83
CA PRO A 188 -10.02 -1.71 -10.92
C PRO A 188 -10.47 -1.09 -9.59
N LEU A 189 -11.14 0.05 -9.67
CA LEU A 189 -11.64 0.79 -8.50
C LEU A 189 -13.03 0.32 -8.03
N GLU A 190 -13.77 -0.36 -8.90
CA GLU A 190 -15.03 -1.00 -8.60
C GLU A 190 -14.82 -2.52 -8.70
N GLN A 191 -14.83 -3.21 -7.56
CA GLN A 191 -14.89 -4.67 -7.52
C GLN A 191 -16.34 -5.04 -7.25
N GLU A 192 -16.99 -5.71 -8.20
CA GLU A 192 -18.32 -6.30 -8.00
C GLU A 192 -18.19 -7.38 -6.91
N ASP A 193 -19.09 -7.32 -5.92
CA ASP A 193 -19.25 -8.31 -4.85
C ASP A 193 -19.64 -9.69 -5.40
#